data_AF-A0A7K4CUM0-F1
#
_entry.id   AF-A0A7K4CUM0-F1
#
_cell.length_a   1.000
_cell.length_b   1.000
_cell.length_c   1.000
_cell.angle_alpha   90.00
_cell.angle_beta   90.00
_cell.angle_gamma   90.00
#
_symmetry.space_group_name_H-M   'P 1'
#
loop_
_entity.id
_entity.type
_entity.pdbx_description
1 polymer ?
#
loop_
_entity_poly.entity_id
_entity_poly.type
_entity_poly.pdbx_seq_one_letter_code
_entity_poly.pdbx_strand_id
1 'polypeptide(L)' 'MKDKDVLPSPKSRFLKVSCTECNSTQIIFGCASTAVKCRACGKQLTIPRGGKAKIITKIEEVLT' A
#
# COMPACT_ATOMS: atom_id res chain seq x y z
N MET A 1 3.31 -5.78 -31.97
CA MET A 1 3.22 -7.13 -31.36
C MET A 1 3.49 -6.97 -29.87
N LYS A 2 2.43 -6.90 -29.06
CA LYS A 2 2.49 -7.13 -27.61
C LYS A 2 1.15 -7.75 -27.26
N ASP A 3 1.25 -8.98 -26.83
CA ASP A 3 0.19 -9.95 -26.60
C ASP A 3 -0.86 -9.32 -25.69
N LYS A 4 -2.09 -9.22 -26.22
CA LYS A 4 -3.27 -8.91 -25.42
C LYS A 4 -3.50 -10.10 -24.51
N ASP A 5 -3.03 -9.98 -23.28
CA ASP A 5 -3.51 -10.75 -22.15
C ASP A 5 -5.05 -10.72 -22.18
N VAL A 6 -5.68 -11.88 -22.42
CA VAL A 6 -7.14 -12.01 -22.60
C VAL A 6 -7.91 -11.59 -21.33
N LEU A 7 -7.22 -11.50 -20.20
CA LEU A 7 -7.76 -11.01 -18.94
C LEU A 7 -6.72 -10.15 -18.18
N PRO A 8 -6.83 -8.82 -18.17
CA PRO A 8 -5.83 -7.97 -17.54
C PRO A 8 -5.75 -8.22 -16.03
N SER A 9 -4.60 -8.69 -15.56
CA SER A 9 -4.32 -8.82 -14.12
C SER A 9 -4.06 -7.44 -13.47
N PRO A 10 -4.58 -7.18 -12.26
CA PRO A 10 -4.32 -5.93 -11.56
C PRO A 10 -2.82 -5.82 -11.23
N LYS A 11 -2.21 -4.70 -11.62
CA LYS A 11 -0.79 -4.40 -11.32
C LYS A 11 -0.55 -3.99 -9.86
N SER A 12 -1.62 -3.73 -9.12
CA SER A 12 -1.62 -3.30 -7.73
C SER A 12 -1.60 -4.50 -6.79
N ARG A 13 -0.82 -4.42 -5.72
CA ARG A 13 -0.74 -5.43 -4.64
C ARG A 13 -1.16 -4.83 -3.31
N PHE A 14 -1.52 -5.69 -2.36
CA PHE A 14 -1.72 -5.30 -0.98
C PHE A 14 -0.39 -5.40 -0.23
N LEU A 15 -0.15 -4.45 0.65
CA LEU A 15 1.10 -4.35 1.40
C LEU A 15 0.74 -4.37 2.87
N LYS A 16 1.31 -5.30 3.61
CA LYS A 16 1.23 -5.32 5.07
C LYS A 16 2.33 -4.41 5.58
N VAL A 17 1.94 -3.31 6.22
CA VAL A 17 2.86 -2.33 6.81
C VAL A 17 2.78 -2.38 8.31
N SER A 18 3.93 -2.23 8.97
CA SER A 18 4.03 -2.09 10.41
C SER A 18 4.41 -0.65 10.76
N CYS A 19 3.65 -0.07 11.69
CA CYS A 19 3.97 1.25 12.21
C CYS A 19 5.13 1.16 13.21
N THR A 20 6.16 1.98 13.04
CA THR A 20 7.35 1.98 13.91
C THR A 20 7.08 2.57 15.29
N GLU A 21 6.01 3.35 15.48
CA GLU A 21 5.67 3.98 16.77
C GLU A 21 4.73 3.13 17.64
N CYS A 22 3.71 2.52 17.06
CA CYS A 22 2.67 1.81 17.81
C CYS A 22 2.67 0.29 17.57
N ASN A 23 3.64 -0.22 16.80
CA ASN A 23 3.75 -1.62 16.38
C ASN A 23 2.49 -2.18 15.71
N SER A 24 1.55 -1.32 15.33
CA SER A 24 0.29 -1.75 14.73
C SER A 24 0.52 -2.16 13.29
N THR A 25 0.04 -3.35 12.95
CA THR A 25 0.06 -3.89 11.61
C THR A 25 -1.18 -3.43 10.85
N GLN A 26 -1.00 -2.98 9.61
CA GLN A 26 -2.11 -2.54 8.78
C GLN A 26 -1.90 -2.99 7.33
N ILE A 27 -2.98 -3.40 6.69
CA ILE A 27 -2.98 -3.76 5.27
C ILE A 27 -3.39 -2.53 4.48
N ILE A 28 -2.52 -2.11 3.56
CA ILE A 28 -2.73 -0.96 2.70
C ILE A 28 -2.71 -1.37 1.23
N PHE A 29 -3.42 -0.61 0.41
CA PHE A 29 -3.41 -0.80 -1.04
C PHE A 29 -2.23 -0.06 -1.67
N GLY A 30 -1.46 -0.73 -2.53
CA GLY A 30 -0.27 -0.14 -3.14
C GLY A 30 -0.55 1.09 -4.01
N CYS A 31 -1.77 1.25 -4.53
CA CYS A 31 -2.22 2.43 -5.28
C CYS A 31 -3.27 3.22 -4.49
N ALA A 32 -3.08 3.39 -3.17
CA ALA A 32 -3.98 4.20 -2.36
C ALA A 32 -4.04 5.65 -2.87
N SER A 33 -5.23 6.08 -3.30
CA SER A 33 -5.52 7.47 -3.73
C SER A 33 -5.78 8.40 -2.54
N THR A 34 -5.93 7.85 -1.34
CA THR A 34 -6.17 8.59 -0.10
C THR A 34 -5.00 8.45 0.86
N ALA A 35 -4.83 9.45 1.73
CA ALA A 35 -3.83 9.39 2.80
C ALA A 35 -4.29 8.40 3.87
N VAL A 36 -3.58 7.27 3.98
CA VAL A 36 -3.88 6.25 4.99
C VAL A 36 -3.22 6.64 6.31
N LYS A 37 -4.02 6.74 7.36
CA LYS A 37 -3.56 6.99 8.73
C LYS A 37 -3.53 5.69 9.52
N CYS A 38 -2.60 5.59 10.46
CA CYS A 38 -2.56 4.49 11.40
C CYS A 38 -3.81 4.51 12.28
N ARG A 39 -4.42 3.34 12.49
CA ARG A 39 -5.61 3.21 13.35
C ARG A 39 -5.31 3.42 14.83
N ALA A 40 -4.07 3.15 15.27
CA ALA A 40 -3.69 3.26 16.68
C ALA A 40 -3.13 4.65 17.02
N CYS A 41 -2.19 5.20 16.24
CA CYS A 41 -1.54 6.48 16.54
C CYS A 41 -2.02 7.67 15.69
N GLY A 42 -2.85 7.45 14.66
CA GLY A 42 -3.34 8.53 13.78
C GLY A 42 -2.30 9.13 12.82
N LYS A 43 -1.03 8.68 12.88
CA LYS A 43 0.03 9.16 12.00
C LYS A 43 -0.19 8.72 10.56
N GLN A 44 0.17 9.58 9.60
CA GLN A 44 0.13 9.21 8.19
C GLN A 44 1.13 8.07 7.93
N LEU A 45 0.67 7.01 7.26
CA LEU A 45 1.48 5.85 6.86
C LEU A 45 1.82 5.90 5.36
N THR A 46 0.97 6.56 4.57
CA THR A 46 1.12 6.67 3.13
C THR A 46 0.88 8.09 2.64
N ILE A 47 1.56 8.45 1.56
CA ILE A 47 1.33 9.67 0.78
C ILE A 47 0.75 9.24 -0.57
N PRO A 48 -0.50 9.60 -0.88
CA PRO A 48 -1.12 9.27 -2.16
C PRO A 48 -0.40 10.03 -3.28
N ARG A 49 -0.15 9.35 -4.39
CA ARG A 49 0.45 9.89 -5.62
C ARG A 49 -0.43 9.42 -6.78
N GLY A 50 -0.32 10.04 -7.96
CA GLY A 50 -1.08 9.64 -9.15
C GLY A 50 -0.84 8.20 -9.66
N GLY A 51 0.06 7.45 -9.03
CA GLY A 51 0.32 6.04 -9.31
C GLY A 51 0.43 5.23 -8.01
N LYS A 52 1.59 4.63 -7.76
CA LYS A 52 1.84 3.90 -6.51
C LYS A 52 1.95 4.88 -5.34
N ALA A 53 1.25 4.60 -4.26
CA ALA A 53 1.34 5.37 -3.03
C ALA A 53 2.76 5.25 -2.45
N LYS A 54 3.30 6.36 -1.94
CA LYS A 54 4.59 6.34 -1.24
C LYS A 54 4.34 5.91 0.20
N ILE A 55 4.98 4.84 0.62
CA ILE A 55 4.87 4.30 1.98
C ILE A 55 6.02 4.87 2.79
N ILE A 56 5.72 5.47 3.94
CA ILE A 56 6.71 6.11 4.82
C ILE A 56 7.07 5.27 6.04
N THR A 57 6.46 4.08 6.18
CA THR A 57 6.70 3.13 7.26
C THR A 57 7.33 1.83 6.77
N LYS A 58 7.58 0.91 7.69
CA LYS A 58 8.15 -0.40 7.37
C LYS A 58 7.11 -1.27 6.65
N ILE A 59 7.51 -1.91 5.56
CA ILE A 59 6.74 -2.94 4.86
C ILE A 59 7.20 -4.29 5.40
N GLU A 60 6.26 -5.07 5.92
CA GLU A 60 6.50 -6.43 6.44
C GLU A 60 6.36 -7.44 5.31
N GLU A 61 5.23 -7.44 4.62
CA GLU A 61 4.91 -8.43 3.60
C GLU A 61 4.20 -7.80 2.40
N VAL A 62 4.47 -8.35 1.22
CA VAL A 62 3.72 -8.06 0.01
C VAL A 62 2.73 -9.20 -0.21
N LEU A 63 1.45 -8.92 -0.01
CA LEU A 63 0.37 -9.86 -0.27
C LEU A 63 0.12 -9.85 -1.79
N THR A 64 0.54 -10.93 -2.44
CA THR A 64 0.41 -11.15 -3.90
C THR A 64 -0.98 -11.65 -4.22
#